data_AF-A0A645A3S7-F1
#
_entry.id   AF-A0A645A3S7-F1
#
_cell.length_a   1.000
_cell.length_b   1.000
_cell.length_c   1.000
_cell.angle_alpha   90.00
_cell.angle_beta   90.00
_cell.angle_gamma   90.00
#
_symmetry.space_group_name_H-M   'P 1'
#
loop_
_entity.id
_entity.type
_entity.pdbx_description
1 polymer ?
#
loop_
_entity_poly.entity_id
_entity_poly.type
_entity_poly.pdbx_seq_one_letter_code
_entity_poly.pdbx_strand_id
1 'polypeptide(L)'
;MLVQDRDEALKGQVEDQLRTASHLLDLTLSYTGAFELERIVFSPSALLSSLQASHPFTYEGEADLPVLQGDRDKLFQAFEIVLQYIQKQGGLVTIKTELQTMGLQFSFISSLDTWKASLGNQDPSISLAQRIILMSGGLVMLKDNQIIFRLNWPSLEGESLARSSSTLTYIGSEDESEVPPLFSAFDRVRLLPSSSLNKQNLAQLEGDILAWDGRRSSAELQLALYLLAHHRELSKAPMVCYHAPEGYESLASSLIANKLGNQEDGVLVVMGSLGYSLAGELGMMDNVVLCEKQEIEHVYAGKKVRLLFSDLFDPALYEQLRKLSPAPIVIVREHWTREEAEQLSLIPRLIIAHRCVVESSEFLARIVTLLTHQEVLPPLTGALVKRAIVYLGEHATNPISRWQLAEAVNVSEDYLTRIFRKEIGLSPWDYLNRHRIHLATNLLKQSTLTINEVASQTGFQDQAYFCRVFRKVKGMAPTKVRMSTP
;
A
#
# COMPACT_ATOMS: atom_id res chain seq x y z
N MET A 1 31.71 31.54 -16.37
CA MET A 1 30.76 32.63 -16.59
C MET A 1 29.44 32.13 -17.19
N LEU A 2 29.39 31.56 -18.40
CA LEU A 2 28.13 31.10 -19.04
C LEU A 2 27.31 30.00 -18.32
N VAL A 3 27.93 29.23 -17.41
CA VAL A 3 27.22 28.18 -16.62
C VAL A 3 26.62 28.74 -15.32
N GLN A 4 27.24 29.77 -14.73
CA GLN A 4 26.75 30.40 -13.50
C GLN A 4 25.52 31.29 -13.77
N ASP A 5 25.50 31.99 -14.90
CA ASP A 5 24.34 32.81 -15.30
C ASP A 5 23.07 31.97 -15.54
N ARG A 6 23.23 30.70 -15.96
CA ARG A 6 22.10 29.79 -16.22
C ARG A 6 21.48 29.25 -14.94
N ASP A 7 22.31 28.95 -13.94
CA ASP A 7 21.85 28.52 -12.61
C ASP A 7 21.23 29.67 -11.83
N GLU A 8 21.75 30.90 -11.95
CA GLU A 8 21.12 32.09 -11.35
C GLU A 8 19.79 32.44 -12.01
N ALA A 9 19.68 32.31 -13.34
CA ALA A 9 18.42 32.51 -14.05
C ALA A 9 17.36 31.45 -13.67
N LEU A 10 17.76 30.18 -13.52
CA LEU A 10 16.86 29.11 -13.03
C LEU A 10 16.43 29.35 -11.58
N LYS A 11 17.36 29.77 -10.72
CA LYS A 11 17.09 30.06 -9.31
C LYS A 11 16.16 31.27 -9.15
N GLY A 12 16.37 32.30 -9.97
CA GLY A 12 15.48 33.45 -10.06
C GLY A 12 14.07 33.07 -10.53
N GLN A 13 13.94 32.19 -11.53
CA GLN A 13 12.63 31.69 -11.96
C GLN A 13 11.93 30.86 -10.87
N VAL A 14 12.66 30.02 -10.13
CA VAL A 14 12.10 29.22 -9.03
C VAL A 14 11.68 30.11 -7.86
N GLU A 15 12.45 31.14 -7.52
CA GLU A 15 12.10 32.11 -6.48
C GLU A 15 10.90 32.98 -6.85
N ASP A 16 10.80 33.40 -8.12
CA ASP A 16 9.67 34.19 -8.61
C ASP A 16 8.40 33.34 -8.69
N GLN A 17 8.53 32.05 -9.06
CA GLN A 17 7.44 31.06 -9.01
C GLN A 17 6.99 30.75 -7.58
N LEU A 18 7.91 30.61 -6.62
CA LEU A 18 7.58 30.44 -5.20
C LEU A 18 6.90 31.67 -4.64
N ARG A 19 7.34 32.87 -5.03
CA ARG A 19 6.71 34.13 -4.62
C ARG A 19 5.31 34.30 -5.21
N THR A 20 5.13 33.95 -6.48
CA THR A 20 3.82 33.96 -7.16
C THR A 20 2.89 32.91 -6.55
N ALA A 21 3.37 31.68 -6.31
CA ALA A 21 2.60 30.63 -5.66
C ALA A 21 2.20 31.01 -4.22
N SER A 22 3.11 31.58 -3.43
CA SER A 22 2.82 32.04 -2.07
C SER A 22 1.82 33.19 -2.04
N HIS A 23 1.96 34.17 -2.95
CA HIS A 23 1.02 35.29 -3.05
C HIS A 23 -0.38 34.84 -3.49
N LEU A 24 -0.46 33.85 -4.39
CA LEU A 24 -1.72 33.25 -4.81
C LEU A 24 -2.33 32.31 -3.74
N LEU A 25 -1.49 31.66 -2.92
CA LEU A 25 -1.88 30.89 -1.73
C LEU A 25 -2.47 31.81 -0.63
N ASP A 26 -1.87 32.96 -0.39
CA ASP A 26 -2.38 33.95 0.56
C ASP A 26 -3.72 34.55 0.08
N LEU A 27 -3.86 34.82 -1.22
CA LEU A 27 -5.12 35.26 -1.83
C LEU A 27 -6.20 34.17 -1.80
N THR A 28 -5.85 32.89 -1.90
CA THR A 28 -6.80 31.76 -1.82
C THR A 28 -7.31 31.53 -0.40
N LEU A 29 -6.44 31.61 0.60
CA LEU A 29 -6.81 31.49 2.02
C LEU A 29 -7.76 32.60 2.49
N SER A 30 -7.75 33.76 1.82
CA SER A 30 -8.69 34.86 2.08
C SER A 30 -10.13 34.63 1.60
N TYR A 31 -10.35 33.68 0.67
CA TYR A 31 -11.68 33.28 0.19
C TYR A 31 -12.06 31.95 0.84
N THR A 32 -12.44 32.01 2.11
CA THR A 32 -12.93 30.85 2.88
C THR A 32 -14.24 30.29 2.27
N GLY A 33 -14.18 29.06 1.76
CA GLY A 33 -15.37 28.18 1.59
C GLY A 33 -15.87 27.86 0.17
N ALA A 34 -15.31 28.39 -0.92
CA ALA A 34 -15.89 28.24 -2.28
C ALA A 34 -15.11 27.34 -3.26
N PHE A 35 -14.00 26.73 -2.84
CA PHE A 35 -13.13 25.90 -3.69
C PHE A 35 -12.54 24.72 -2.91
N GLU A 36 -13.39 23.85 -2.37
CA GLU A 36 -12.94 22.50 -2.03
C GLU A 36 -12.79 21.72 -3.34
N LEU A 37 -11.58 21.20 -3.61
CA LEU A 37 -11.31 20.34 -4.76
C LEU A 37 -11.52 18.90 -4.34
N GLU A 38 -12.31 18.16 -5.11
CA GLU A 38 -12.37 16.70 -4.96
C GLU A 38 -11.04 16.09 -5.38
N ARG A 39 -10.57 15.07 -4.65
CA ARG A 39 -9.25 14.47 -4.91
C ARG A 39 -9.39 13.01 -5.31
N ILE A 40 -9.85 12.79 -6.55
CA ILE A 40 -10.09 11.45 -7.07
C ILE A 40 -9.00 11.02 -8.06
N VAL A 41 -8.74 9.72 -8.13
CA VAL A 41 -7.95 9.11 -9.20
C VAL A 41 -8.76 9.17 -10.50
N PHE A 42 -8.16 9.62 -11.59
CA PHE A 42 -8.82 9.72 -12.90
C PHE A 42 -7.84 9.42 -14.05
N SER A 43 -8.38 9.07 -15.22
CA SER A 43 -7.60 8.89 -16.44
C SER A 43 -7.47 10.20 -17.22
N PRO A 44 -6.25 10.72 -17.45
CA PRO A 44 -6.05 11.89 -18.31
C PRO A 44 -6.47 11.64 -19.76
N SER A 45 -6.31 10.41 -20.27
CA SER A 45 -6.76 10.04 -21.62
C SER A 45 -8.29 10.19 -21.76
N ALA A 46 -9.05 9.83 -20.72
CA ALA A 46 -10.50 10.04 -20.70
C ALA A 46 -10.86 11.53 -20.66
N LEU A 47 -10.14 12.34 -19.88
CA LEU A 47 -10.32 13.79 -19.82
C LEU A 47 -10.07 14.44 -21.19
N LEU A 48 -8.97 14.10 -21.86
CA LEU A 48 -8.64 14.61 -23.20
C LEU A 48 -9.68 14.19 -24.24
N SER A 49 -10.17 12.95 -24.18
CA SER A 49 -11.22 12.46 -25.07
C SER A 49 -12.53 13.24 -24.89
N SER A 50 -12.93 13.52 -23.63
CA SER A 50 -14.09 14.37 -23.33
C SER A 50 -13.90 15.80 -23.84
N LEU A 51 -12.68 16.35 -23.73
CA LEU A 51 -12.36 17.69 -24.20
C LEU A 51 -12.45 17.78 -25.73
N GLN A 52 -11.92 16.77 -26.43
CA GLN A 52 -11.90 16.72 -27.90
C GLN A 52 -13.32 16.59 -28.49
N ALA A 53 -14.25 15.98 -27.74
CA ALA A 53 -15.66 15.91 -28.14
C ALA A 53 -16.36 17.28 -28.13
N SER A 54 -15.87 18.22 -27.30
CA SER A 54 -16.50 19.54 -27.11
C SER A 54 -15.75 20.66 -27.83
N HIS A 55 -14.43 20.50 -28.04
CA HIS A 55 -13.57 21.55 -28.61
C HIS A 55 -12.53 20.95 -29.58
N PRO A 56 -12.31 21.58 -30.75
CA PRO A 56 -11.37 21.05 -31.74
C PRO A 56 -9.91 21.35 -31.38
N PHE A 57 -9.09 20.30 -31.26
CA PHE A 57 -7.63 20.40 -31.16
C PHE A 57 -6.95 19.17 -31.78
N THR A 58 -5.67 19.31 -32.12
CA THR A 58 -4.81 18.20 -32.54
C THR A 58 -4.10 17.63 -31.31
N TYR A 59 -4.05 16.32 -31.16
CA TYR A 59 -3.35 15.66 -30.05
C TYR A 59 -2.03 15.03 -30.50
N GLU A 60 -0.96 15.28 -29.74
CA GLU A 60 0.37 14.68 -29.94
C GLU A 60 0.86 14.02 -28.64
N GLY A 61 0.93 12.70 -28.60
CA GLY A 61 1.37 11.97 -27.42
C GLY A 61 1.01 10.49 -27.43
N GLU A 62 1.27 9.81 -26.32
CA GLU A 62 0.84 8.43 -26.11
C GLU A 62 -0.67 8.35 -25.88
N ALA A 63 -1.36 7.40 -26.53
CA ALA A 63 -2.80 7.27 -26.37
C ALA A 63 -3.23 6.85 -24.95
N ASP A 64 -2.43 6.00 -24.31
CA ASP A 64 -2.66 5.48 -22.96
C ASP A 64 -1.73 6.21 -21.98
N LEU A 65 -2.32 7.01 -21.09
CA LEU A 65 -1.59 7.85 -20.13
C LEU A 65 -1.73 7.28 -18.71
N PRO A 66 -0.69 7.39 -17.86
CA PRO A 66 -0.80 7.02 -16.45
C PRO A 66 -1.89 7.84 -15.74
N VAL A 67 -2.52 7.23 -14.73
CA VAL A 67 -3.55 7.90 -13.94
C VAL A 67 -2.96 9.06 -13.14
N LEU A 68 -3.77 10.10 -12.96
CA LEU A 68 -3.47 11.23 -12.09
C LEU A 68 -4.49 11.28 -10.96
N GLN A 69 -4.24 12.15 -9.99
CA GLN A 69 -5.18 12.43 -8.91
C GLN A 69 -5.47 13.92 -8.82
N GLY A 70 -6.74 14.26 -8.66
CA GLY A 70 -7.20 15.64 -8.56
C GLY A 70 -8.69 15.76 -8.88
N ASP A 71 -9.16 16.99 -8.98
CA ASP A 71 -10.55 17.27 -9.33
C ASP A 71 -10.67 17.26 -10.85
N ARG A 72 -11.21 16.17 -11.40
CA ARG A 72 -11.33 15.96 -12.84
C ARG A 72 -12.10 17.10 -13.51
N ASP A 73 -13.19 17.55 -12.90
CA ASP A 73 -14.09 18.55 -13.50
C ASP A 73 -13.46 19.94 -13.47
N LYS A 74 -12.76 20.28 -12.39
CA LYS A 74 -12.00 21.54 -12.32
C LYS A 74 -10.81 21.52 -13.29
N LEU A 75 -10.07 20.42 -13.36
CA LEU A 75 -8.98 20.29 -14.33
C LEU A 75 -9.50 20.38 -15.77
N PHE A 76 -10.64 19.74 -16.07
CA PHE A 76 -11.32 19.90 -17.35
C PHE A 76 -11.64 21.38 -17.62
N GLN A 77 -12.21 22.10 -16.65
CA GLN A 77 -12.50 23.52 -16.75
C GLN A 77 -11.23 24.34 -17.04
N ALA A 78 -10.11 24.05 -16.37
CA ALA A 78 -8.85 24.76 -16.60
C ALA A 78 -8.32 24.53 -18.03
N PHE A 79 -8.43 23.30 -18.53
CA PHE A 79 -8.00 22.93 -19.89
C PHE A 79 -8.89 23.60 -20.94
N GLU A 80 -10.20 23.61 -20.72
CA GLU A 80 -11.18 24.28 -21.57
C GLU A 80 -10.92 25.78 -21.66
N ILE A 81 -10.67 26.45 -20.53
CA ILE A 81 -10.36 27.89 -20.50
C ILE A 81 -9.14 28.21 -21.36
N VAL A 82 -8.04 27.47 -21.21
CA VAL A 82 -6.83 27.67 -22.00
C VAL A 82 -7.09 27.42 -23.47
N LEU A 83 -7.79 26.34 -23.79
CA LEU A 83 -8.09 25.97 -25.16
C LEU A 83 -8.90 27.07 -25.86
N GLN A 84 -9.97 27.56 -25.22
CA GLN A 84 -10.79 28.65 -25.75
C GLN A 84 -10.02 29.95 -25.85
N TYR A 85 -9.14 30.25 -24.89
CA TYR A 85 -8.31 31.45 -24.91
C TYR A 85 -7.37 31.45 -26.12
N ILE A 86 -6.67 30.34 -26.36
CA ILE A 86 -5.79 30.20 -27.54
C ILE A 86 -6.64 30.20 -28.82
N GLN A 87 -7.79 29.52 -28.87
CA GLN A 87 -8.63 29.52 -30.08
C GLN A 87 -9.16 30.90 -30.46
N LYS A 88 -9.45 31.77 -29.49
CA LYS A 88 -9.91 33.14 -29.75
C LYS A 88 -8.84 34.04 -30.39
N GLN A 89 -7.56 33.83 -30.10
CA GLN A 89 -6.49 34.79 -30.42
C GLN A 89 -5.26 34.18 -31.13
N GLY A 90 -5.08 32.86 -31.07
CA GLY A 90 -3.92 32.07 -31.48
C GLY A 90 -4.23 30.98 -32.53
N GLY A 91 -5.48 30.86 -32.99
CA GLY A 91 -5.86 29.93 -34.05
C GLY A 91 -6.04 28.49 -33.56
N LEU A 92 -5.64 27.50 -34.37
CA LEU A 92 -5.74 26.09 -34.01
C LEU A 92 -4.77 25.75 -32.88
N VAL A 93 -5.14 24.77 -32.06
CA VAL A 93 -4.38 24.35 -30.88
C VAL A 93 -3.93 22.90 -31.04
N THR A 94 -2.67 22.65 -30.72
CA THR A 94 -2.13 21.30 -30.53
C THR A 94 -1.87 21.06 -29.05
N ILE A 95 -2.45 20.01 -28.48
CA ILE A 95 -2.15 19.56 -27.12
C ILE A 95 -1.11 18.45 -27.21
N LYS A 96 0.08 18.69 -26.68
CA LYS A 96 1.16 17.71 -26.59
C LYS A 96 1.32 17.20 -25.17
N THR A 97 1.44 15.90 -24.97
CA THR A 97 1.73 15.31 -23.64
C THR A 97 3.10 14.69 -23.57
N GLU A 98 3.82 14.94 -22.48
CA GLU A 98 5.17 14.40 -22.23
C GLU A 98 5.27 13.85 -20.80
N LEU A 99 5.76 12.61 -20.67
CA LEU A 99 6.05 11.97 -19.39
C LEU A 99 7.35 12.55 -18.83
N GLN A 100 7.30 13.12 -17.62
CA GLN A 100 8.47 13.64 -16.93
C GLN A 100 8.69 12.94 -15.60
N THR A 101 9.90 13.02 -15.04
CA THR A 101 10.23 12.43 -13.73
C THR A 101 9.30 12.95 -12.63
N MET A 102 8.94 14.24 -12.66
CA MET A 102 8.14 14.89 -11.62
C MET A 102 6.65 14.91 -11.92
N GLY A 103 6.19 14.39 -13.06
CA GLY A 103 4.77 14.40 -13.40
C GLY A 103 4.47 14.27 -14.90
N LEU A 104 3.20 14.46 -15.25
CA LEU A 104 2.72 14.52 -16.62
C LEU A 104 2.61 15.98 -17.08
N GLN A 105 3.28 16.32 -18.18
CA GLN A 105 3.23 17.64 -18.78
C GLN A 105 2.22 17.68 -19.93
N PHE A 106 1.40 18.72 -19.97
CA PHE A 106 0.49 19.07 -21.05
C PHE A 106 0.90 20.43 -21.62
N SER A 107 1.25 20.47 -22.91
CA SER A 107 1.62 21.68 -23.63
C SER A 107 0.54 22.04 -24.62
N PHE A 108 -0.08 23.21 -24.45
CA PHE A 108 -1.09 23.77 -25.34
C PHE A 108 -0.40 24.75 -26.29
N ILE A 109 -0.19 24.33 -27.53
CA ILE A 109 0.62 25.02 -28.52
C ILE A 109 -0.29 25.70 -29.55
N SER A 110 -0.09 27.00 -29.74
CA SER A 110 -0.76 27.80 -30.77
C SER A 110 -0.15 27.52 -32.15
N SER A 111 -1.01 27.35 -33.16
CA SER A 111 -0.59 27.29 -34.57
C SER A 111 0.00 28.60 -35.11
N LEU A 112 -0.28 29.73 -34.43
CA LEU A 112 0.29 31.03 -34.77
C LEU A 112 1.55 31.29 -33.94
N ASP A 113 2.71 31.36 -34.60
CA ASP A 113 4.01 31.65 -33.96
C ASP A 113 4.10 33.09 -33.39
N THR A 114 3.27 34.00 -33.89
CA THR A 114 3.19 35.39 -33.41
C THR A 114 2.41 35.52 -32.10
N TRP A 115 1.62 34.51 -31.75
CA TRP A 115 0.85 34.49 -30.51
C TRP A 115 1.78 34.19 -29.33
N LYS A 116 1.62 34.94 -28.23
CA LYS A 116 2.44 34.80 -27.03
C LYS A 116 1.60 34.47 -25.82
N ALA A 117 1.96 33.37 -25.14
CA ALA A 117 1.31 32.92 -23.91
C ALA A 117 1.36 33.95 -22.78
N SER A 118 2.39 34.80 -22.74
CA SER A 118 2.52 35.87 -21.73
C SER A 118 1.42 36.93 -21.79
N LEU A 119 0.70 37.05 -22.91
CA LEU A 119 -0.48 37.92 -23.03
C LEU A 119 -1.61 37.48 -22.09
N GLY A 120 -1.62 36.21 -21.66
CA GLY A 120 -2.63 35.65 -20.75
C GLY A 120 -2.47 36.08 -19.29
N ASN A 121 -1.35 36.68 -18.88
CA ASN A 121 -1.12 37.09 -17.49
C ASN A 121 -2.11 38.13 -16.96
N GLN A 122 -2.79 38.86 -17.85
CA GLN A 122 -3.78 39.87 -17.49
C GLN A 122 -5.22 39.37 -17.70
N ASP A 123 -5.41 38.16 -18.22
CA ASP A 123 -6.74 37.60 -18.48
C ASP A 123 -7.30 36.93 -17.19
N PRO A 124 -8.48 37.35 -16.70
CA PRO A 124 -9.09 36.77 -15.50
C PRO A 124 -9.39 35.26 -15.66
N SER A 125 -9.70 34.81 -16.87
CA SER A 125 -10.00 33.40 -17.17
C SER A 125 -8.74 32.56 -17.04
N ILE A 126 -7.62 33.01 -17.64
CA ILE A 126 -6.32 32.32 -17.50
C ILE A 126 -5.86 32.31 -16.05
N SER A 127 -6.10 33.38 -15.30
CA SER A 127 -5.82 33.41 -13.86
C SER A 127 -6.61 32.35 -13.08
N LEU A 128 -7.87 32.10 -13.45
CA LEU A 128 -8.67 31.00 -12.88
C LEU A 128 -8.08 29.63 -13.23
N ALA A 129 -7.70 29.40 -14.49
CA ALA A 129 -7.07 28.15 -14.91
C ALA A 129 -5.75 27.90 -14.16
N GLN A 130 -4.91 28.93 -14.02
CA GLN A 130 -3.68 28.88 -13.22
C GLN A 130 -3.96 28.49 -11.77
N ARG A 131 -4.96 29.11 -11.15
CA ARG A 131 -5.37 28.82 -9.77
C ARG A 131 -5.81 27.36 -9.61
N ILE A 132 -6.60 26.83 -10.53
CA ILE A 132 -7.03 25.42 -10.49
C ILE A 132 -5.82 24.47 -10.54
N ILE A 133 -4.88 24.69 -11.47
CA ILE A 133 -3.70 23.84 -11.61
C ILE A 133 -2.81 23.90 -10.37
N LEU A 134 -2.58 25.10 -9.83
CA LEU A 134 -1.79 25.30 -8.61
C LEU A 134 -2.44 24.64 -7.39
N MET A 135 -3.76 24.79 -7.23
CA MET A 135 -4.53 24.15 -6.15
C MET A 135 -4.55 22.62 -6.27
N SER A 136 -4.38 22.09 -7.48
CA SER A 136 -4.21 20.66 -7.74
C SER A 136 -2.77 20.17 -7.51
N GLY A 137 -1.88 21.04 -6.99
CA GLY A 137 -0.47 20.73 -6.74
C GLY A 137 0.41 20.74 -8.01
N GLY A 138 -0.12 21.20 -9.14
CA GLY A 138 0.61 21.31 -10.40
C GLY A 138 1.37 22.63 -10.56
N LEU A 139 2.05 22.76 -11.70
CA LEU A 139 2.71 24.00 -12.11
C LEU A 139 2.15 24.49 -13.44
N VAL A 140 2.17 25.81 -13.62
CA VAL A 140 1.85 26.47 -14.89
C VAL A 140 3.04 27.29 -15.36
N MET A 141 3.39 27.14 -16.63
CA MET A 141 4.41 27.94 -17.30
C MET A 141 3.84 28.52 -18.59
N LEU A 142 4.00 29.82 -18.78
CA LEU A 142 3.66 30.52 -20.02
C LEU A 142 4.96 30.78 -20.77
N LYS A 143 5.16 30.11 -21.91
CA LYS A 143 6.42 30.18 -22.64
C LYS A 143 6.15 30.29 -24.14
N ASP A 144 6.71 31.32 -24.77
CA ASP A 144 6.63 31.53 -26.23
C ASP A 144 5.17 31.42 -26.72
N ASN A 145 4.89 30.51 -27.66
CA ASN A 145 3.57 30.27 -28.24
C ASN A 145 2.78 29.14 -27.53
N GLN A 146 3.16 28.76 -26.30
CA GLN A 146 2.52 27.66 -25.57
C GLN A 146 2.25 27.95 -24.09
N ILE A 147 1.16 27.38 -23.60
CA ILE A 147 0.83 27.30 -22.17
C ILE A 147 1.12 25.87 -21.73
N ILE A 148 1.90 25.70 -20.67
CA ILE A 148 2.35 24.40 -20.18
C ILE A 148 1.78 24.17 -18.79
N PHE A 149 1.07 23.06 -18.62
CA PHE A 149 0.62 22.56 -17.33
C PHE A 149 1.43 21.31 -16.97
N ARG A 150 1.89 21.21 -15.73
CA ARG A 150 2.55 20.00 -15.21
C ARG A 150 1.82 19.54 -13.97
N LEU A 151 1.23 18.35 -14.02
CA LEU A 151 0.56 17.72 -12.89
C LEU A 151 1.50 16.66 -12.31
N ASN A 152 1.64 16.63 -10.98
CA ASN A 152 2.58 15.70 -10.32
C ASN A 152 2.05 14.27 -10.34
N TRP A 153 2.96 13.30 -10.25
CA TRP A 153 2.57 11.91 -10.02
C TRP A 153 1.85 11.74 -8.67
N PRO A 154 0.78 10.95 -8.60
CA PRO A 154 0.12 10.63 -7.34
C PRO A 154 1.03 9.77 -6.44
N SER A 155 0.69 9.67 -5.16
CA SER A 155 1.23 8.66 -4.25
C SER A 155 0.15 7.67 -3.82
N LEU A 156 0.52 6.63 -3.07
CA LEU A 156 -0.45 5.67 -2.53
C LEU A 156 -1.42 6.34 -1.53
N GLU A 157 -0.94 7.27 -0.71
CA GLU A 157 -1.74 8.07 0.23
C GLU A 157 -2.36 9.34 -0.39
N GLY A 158 -1.94 9.69 -1.60
CA GLY A 158 -2.51 10.77 -2.41
C GLY A 158 -1.46 11.78 -2.87
N GLU A 159 -0.98 12.63 -1.96
CA GLU A 159 0.06 13.60 -2.29
C GLU A 159 1.46 12.97 -2.26
N SER A 160 2.21 13.20 -3.34
CA SER A 160 3.60 12.77 -3.43
C SER A 160 4.54 13.86 -2.93
N LEU A 161 5.54 13.46 -2.15
CA LEU A 161 6.69 14.32 -1.89
C LEU A 161 7.55 14.35 -3.16
N ALA A 162 7.64 15.50 -3.81
CA ALA A 162 8.51 15.67 -4.97
C ALA A 162 9.97 15.36 -4.59
N ARG A 163 10.54 14.29 -5.15
CA ARG A 163 11.93 13.90 -4.96
C ARG A 163 12.62 13.75 -6.30
N SER A 164 13.81 14.33 -6.42
CA SER A 164 14.62 14.36 -7.64
C SER A 164 15.32 13.03 -7.96
N SER A 165 14.61 11.90 -7.91
CA SER A 165 15.17 10.64 -8.43
C SER A 165 14.85 10.49 -9.91
N SER A 166 15.82 9.92 -10.63
CA SER A 166 15.70 9.58 -12.06
C SER A 166 15.42 8.09 -12.27
N THR A 167 15.33 7.30 -11.20
CA THR A 167 15.12 5.86 -11.28
C THR A 167 13.65 5.54 -11.05
N LEU A 168 13.06 4.84 -12.02
CA LEU A 168 11.72 4.27 -11.93
C LEU A 168 11.86 2.79 -11.55
N THR A 169 11.23 2.36 -10.46
CA THR A 169 11.23 0.95 -10.05
C THR A 169 9.85 0.33 -10.31
N TYR A 170 9.79 -0.55 -11.30
CA TYR A 170 8.62 -1.33 -11.65
C TYR A 170 8.56 -2.62 -10.82
N ILE A 171 7.47 -2.79 -10.08
CA ILE A 171 7.28 -3.95 -9.21
C ILE A 171 6.52 -5.01 -10.00
N GLY A 172 7.24 -6.07 -10.39
CA GLY A 172 6.78 -7.19 -11.21
C GLY A 172 6.24 -8.38 -10.39
N SER A 173 5.38 -9.18 -11.01
CA SER A 173 5.12 -10.55 -10.58
C SER A 173 6.33 -11.44 -10.89
N GLU A 174 6.42 -12.63 -10.28
CA GLU A 174 7.54 -13.57 -10.50
C GLU A 174 7.66 -14.04 -11.96
N ASP A 175 6.54 -14.11 -12.67
CA ASP A 175 6.49 -14.54 -14.07
C ASP A 175 6.89 -13.42 -15.05
N GLU A 176 7.05 -12.18 -14.58
CA GLU A 176 7.43 -11.04 -15.40
C GLU A 176 8.96 -10.90 -15.41
N SER A 177 9.59 -11.26 -16.53
CA SER A 177 11.04 -11.15 -16.70
C SER A 177 11.49 -9.80 -17.32
N GLU A 178 10.56 -9.02 -17.85
CA GLU A 178 10.83 -7.76 -18.54
C GLU A 178 9.88 -6.64 -18.10
N VAL A 179 10.33 -5.39 -18.21
CA VAL A 179 9.51 -4.21 -17.95
C VAL A 179 8.53 -4.03 -19.11
N PRO A 180 7.22 -3.85 -18.84
CA PRO A 180 6.25 -3.62 -19.90
C PRO A 180 6.59 -2.41 -20.79
N PRO A 181 6.27 -2.46 -22.10
CA PRO A 181 6.56 -1.35 -23.02
C PRO A 181 5.97 0.00 -22.61
N LEU A 182 4.89 0.00 -21.81
CA LEU A 182 4.28 1.23 -21.29
C LEU A 182 5.22 2.09 -20.42
N PHE A 183 6.33 1.54 -19.92
CA PHE A 183 7.34 2.32 -19.19
C PHE A 183 8.59 2.63 -20.03
N SER A 184 8.61 2.34 -21.33
CA SER A 184 9.78 2.57 -22.18
C SER A 184 10.14 4.04 -22.34
N ALA A 185 9.20 4.95 -22.05
CA ALA A 185 9.42 6.39 -22.09
C ALA A 185 10.36 6.91 -20.97
N PHE A 186 10.70 6.08 -19.99
CA PHE A 186 11.58 6.45 -18.88
C PHE A 186 13.00 5.88 -19.08
N ASP A 187 14.03 6.72 -18.92
CA ASP A 187 15.44 6.37 -19.22
C ASP A 187 16.02 5.23 -18.35
N ARG A 188 15.55 5.09 -17.11
CA ARG A 188 16.07 4.12 -16.12
C ARG A 188 14.93 3.41 -15.41
N VAL A 189 14.48 2.30 -15.98
CA VAL A 189 13.49 1.43 -15.34
C VAL A 189 14.13 0.17 -14.78
N ARG A 190 13.96 -0.06 -13.48
CA ARG A 190 14.39 -1.26 -12.78
C ARG A 190 13.18 -2.17 -12.57
N LEU A 191 13.30 -3.43 -12.97
CA LEU A 191 12.35 -4.49 -12.59
C LEU A 191 12.71 -5.01 -11.19
N LEU A 192 11.73 -5.06 -10.29
CA LEU A 192 11.85 -5.67 -8.98
C LEU A 192 10.78 -6.77 -8.83
N PRO A 193 11.16 -8.04 -8.61
CA PRO A 193 10.20 -9.11 -8.34
C PRO A 193 9.51 -8.88 -7.00
N SER A 194 8.21 -9.15 -6.93
CA SER A 194 7.42 -8.99 -5.72
C SER A 194 7.91 -9.87 -4.56
N SER A 195 8.53 -11.03 -4.80
CA SER A 195 9.16 -11.86 -3.75
C SER A 195 10.34 -11.17 -3.04
N SER A 196 10.97 -10.20 -3.70
CA SER A 196 12.11 -9.46 -3.13
C SER A 196 11.67 -8.38 -2.15
N LEU A 197 10.36 -8.05 -2.12
CA LEU A 197 9.79 -7.05 -1.23
C LEU A 197 9.50 -7.63 0.15
N ASN A 198 10.22 -7.12 1.14
CA ASN A 198 9.97 -7.37 2.55
C ASN A 198 10.35 -6.12 3.36
N LYS A 199 9.93 -6.06 4.63
CA LYS A 199 10.21 -4.91 5.53
C LYS A 199 11.69 -4.51 5.62
N GLN A 200 12.63 -5.40 5.31
CA GLN A 200 14.08 -5.12 5.40
C GLN A 200 14.63 -4.50 4.11
N ASN A 201 14.01 -4.77 2.96
CA ASN A 201 14.46 -4.32 1.65
C ASN A 201 13.68 -3.11 1.14
N LEU A 202 12.54 -2.76 1.74
CA LEU A 202 11.75 -1.57 1.38
C LEU A 202 12.59 -0.28 1.42
N ALA A 203 13.52 -0.17 2.37
CA ALA A 203 14.41 0.99 2.48
C ALA A 203 15.27 1.22 1.23
N GLN A 204 15.50 0.19 0.40
CA GLN A 204 16.27 0.32 -0.86
C GLN A 204 15.49 1.04 -1.97
N LEU A 205 14.17 1.17 -1.80
CA LEU A 205 13.28 1.87 -2.73
C LEU A 205 13.04 3.31 -2.30
N GLU A 206 13.58 3.73 -1.15
CA GLU A 206 13.40 5.10 -0.67
C GLU A 206 14.05 6.09 -1.63
N GLY A 207 13.21 6.96 -2.20
CA GLY A 207 13.63 7.97 -3.16
C GLY A 207 13.30 7.62 -4.60
N ASP A 208 13.02 6.35 -4.95
CA ASP A 208 12.63 5.97 -6.30
C ASP A 208 11.20 6.40 -6.64
N ILE A 209 10.92 6.53 -7.94
CA ILE A 209 9.55 6.62 -8.47
C ILE A 209 9.04 5.19 -8.62
N LEU A 210 7.87 4.87 -8.08
CA LEU A 210 7.29 3.54 -8.17
C LEU A 210 6.49 3.41 -9.46
N ALA A 211 6.61 2.27 -10.14
CA ALA A 211 5.84 1.96 -11.34
C ALA A 211 4.92 0.76 -11.11
N TRP A 212 3.66 0.89 -11.55
CA TRP A 212 2.64 -0.12 -11.36
C TRP A 212 1.67 -0.21 -12.56
N ASP A 213 1.30 -1.44 -12.93
CA ASP A 213 0.15 -1.68 -13.82
C ASP A 213 -1.02 -2.24 -13.00
N GLY A 214 -2.11 -1.47 -12.96
CA GLY A 214 -3.33 -1.75 -12.20
C GLY A 214 -4.10 -2.97 -12.68
N ARG A 215 -3.93 -3.43 -13.94
CA ARG A 215 -4.58 -4.64 -14.46
C ARG A 215 -4.10 -5.92 -13.79
N ARG A 216 -2.89 -5.90 -13.20
CA ARG A 216 -2.24 -7.09 -12.66
C ARG A 216 -2.83 -7.48 -11.31
N SER A 217 -3.17 -8.77 -11.17
CA SER A 217 -3.69 -9.34 -9.93
C SER A 217 -2.98 -10.64 -9.57
N SER A 218 -2.18 -10.58 -8.51
CA SER A 218 -1.57 -11.74 -7.83
C SER A 218 -1.52 -11.47 -6.33
N ALA A 219 -1.43 -12.53 -5.51
CA ALA A 219 -1.33 -12.41 -4.05
C ALA A 219 -0.05 -11.67 -3.64
N GLU A 220 1.04 -11.92 -4.36
CA GLU A 220 2.35 -11.32 -4.13
C GLU A 220 2.34 -9.82 -4.44
N LEU A 221 1.67 -9.40 -5.51
CA LEU A 221 1.48 -7.98 -5.82
C LEU A 221 0.53 -7.30 -4.83
N GLN A 222 -0.50 -7.98 -4.33
CA GLN A 222 -1.35 -7.41 -3.27
C GLN A 222 -0.57 -7.20 -1.98
N LEU A 223 0.28 -8.16 -1.60
CA LEU A 223 1.18 -8.00 -0.47
C LEU A 223 2.16 -6.85 -0.67
N ALA A 224 2.79 -6.77 -1.86
CA ALA A 224 3.68 -5.68 -2.20
C ALA A 224 2.98 -4.32 -2.04
N LEU A 225 1.77 -4.17 -2.60
CA LEU A 225 0.97 -2.95 -2.47
C LEU A 225 0.65 -2.63 -1.01
N TYR A 226 0.26 -3.61 -0.21
CA TYR A 226 0.01 -3.45 1.23
C TYR A 226 1.26 -2.96 1.96
N LEU A 227 2.42 -3.60 1.73
CA LEU A 227 3.69 -3.22 2.36
C LEU A 227 4.12 -1.80 2.00
N LEU A 228 3.93 -1.38 0.74
CA LEU A 228 4.26 -0.02 0.28
C LEU A 228 3.33 1.00 0.91
N ALA A 229 2.01 0.73 0.93
CA ALA A 229 1.01 1.61 1.51
C ALA A 229 1.20 1.84 3.02
N HIS A 230 1.77 0.87 3.74
CA HIS A 230 2.02 0.96 5.19
C HIS A 230 3.46 1.40 5.53
N HIS A 231 4.27 1.73 4.53
CA HIS A 231 5.64 2.20 4.74
C HIS A 231 5.69 3.74 4.75
N ARG A 232 6.13 4.32 5.87
CA ARG A 232 6.11 5.78 6.16
C ARG A 232 6.58 6.69 5.02
N GLU A 233 7.61 6.28 4.29
CA GLU A 233 8.21 7.08 3.21
C GLU A 233 7.72 6.66 1.81
N LEU A 234 7.37 5.38 1.62
CA LEU A 234 7.03 4.84 0.29
C LEU A 234 5.54 5.02 -0.02
N SER A 235 4.69 5.10 1.01
CA SER A 235 3.29 5.44 0.85
C SER A 235 3.08 6.82 0.24
N LYS A 236 4.08 7.71 0.40
CA LYS A 236 4.13 9.08 -0.11
C LYS A 236 5.08 9.25 -1.31
N ALA A 237 5.66 8.15 -1.80
CA ALA A 237 6.54 8.21 -2.96
C ALA A 237 5.71 8.46 -4.24
N PRO A 238 6.29 9.17 -5.23
CA PRO A 238 5.65 9.36 -6.52
C PRO A 238 5.46 8.01 -7.21
N MET A 239 4.26 7.80 -7.77
CA MET A 239 3.90 6.55 -8.40
C MET A 239 3.31 6.77 -9.80
N VAL A 240 3.98 6.21 -10.80
CA VAL A 240 3.48 6.12 -12.18
C VAL A 240 2.64 4.85 -12.27
N CYS A 241 1.32 5.01 -12.28
CA CYS A 241 0.40 3.89 -12.36
C CYS A 241 -0.43 3.96 -13.63
N TYR A 242 -0.48 2.85 -14.38
CA TYR A 242 -1.40 2.71 -15.51
C TYR A 242 -2.62 1.88 -15.08
N HIS A 243 -3.75 2.09 -15.74
CA HIS A 243 -4.96 1.27 -15.60
C HIS A 243 -5.48 1.08 -14.16
N ALA A 244 -5.31 2.08 -13.29
CA ALA A 244 -5.97 2.08 -11.99
C ALA A 244 -7.43 2.51 -12.15
N PRO A 245 -8.39 1.91 -11.40
CA PRO A 245 -9.78 2.35 -11.41
C PRO A 245 -9.93 3.83 -11.02
N GLU A 246 -10.82 4.53 -11.72
CA GLU A 246 -11.12 5.94 -11.47
C GLU A 246 -12.14 6.11 -10.33
N GLY A 247 -12.23 7.32 -9.77
CA GLY A 247 -13.26 7.71 -8.80
C GLY A 247 -12.93 7.46 -7.32
N TYR A 248 -11.70 7.04 -7.02
CA TYR A 248 -11.26 6.77 -5.64
C TYR A 248 -10.41 7.90 -5.07
N GLU A 249 -10.53 8.15 -3.76
CA GLU A 249 -9.80 9.22 -3.06
C GLU A 249 -8.28 9.03 -2.98
N SER A 250 -7.75 7.85 -3.29
CA SER A 250 -6.32 7.57 -3.25
C SER A 250 -5.95 6.47 -4.24
N LEU A 251 -4.68 6.43 -4.65
CA LEU A 251 -4.18 5.37 -5.52
C LEU A 251 -4.16 4.02 -4.80
N ALA A 252 -3.92 3.99 -3.49
CA ALA A 252 -4.03 2.77 -2.70
C ALA A 252 -5.46 2.22 -2.73
N SER A 253 -6.46 3.04 -2.41
CA SER A 253 -7.86 2.61 -2.43
C SER A 253 -8.31 2.21 -3.83
N SER A 254 -7.90 2.92 -4.88
CA SER A 254 -8.14 2.55 -6.28
C SER A 254 -7.59 1.15 -6.63
N LEU A 255 -6.33 0.89 -6.31
CA LEU A 255 -5.66 -0.37 -6.65
C LEU A 255 -6.11 -1.56 -5.78
N ILE A 256 -6.52 -1.29 -4.55
CA ILE A 256 -7.15 -2.28 -3.67
C ILE A 256 -8.56 -2.58 -4.18
N ALA A 257 -9.35 -1.55 -4.52
CA ALA A 257 -10.72 -1.67 -5.00
C ALA A 257 -10.81 -2.37 -6.36
N ASN A 258 -9.81 -2.22 -7.25
CA ASN A 258 -9.71 -3.00 -8.50
C ASN A 258 -9.78 -4.51 -8.28
N LYS A 259 -9.50 -4.97 -7.06
CA LYS A 259 -9.46 -6.39 -6.69
C LYS A 259 -10.56 -6.79 -5.70
N LEU A 260 -11.30 -5.83 -5.14
CA LEU A 260 -12.62 -6.05 -4.54
C LEU A 260 -13.76 -5.94 -5.57
N GLY A 261 -13.53 -5.34 -6.74
CA GLY A 261 -14.52 -5.20 -7.83
C GLY A 261 -14.94 -6.49 -8.53
N ASN A 262 -14.34 -7.63 -8.16
CA ASN A 262 -14.85 -8.98 -8.49
C ASN A 262 -15.39 -9.72 -7.25
N GLN A 263 -15.75 -8.98 -6.19
CA GLN A 263 -16.33 -9.51 -4.96
C GLN A 263 -17.60 -8.76 -4.56
N GLU A 264 -18.63 -8.85 -5.39
CA GLU A 264 -19.91 -9.16 -4.78
C GLU A 264 -19.80 -10.59 -4.21
N ASP A 265 -20.33 -10.78 -2.99
CA ASP A 265 -20.47 -12.04 -2.25
C ASP A 265 -19.34 -12.51 -1.32
N GLY A 266 -18.81 -11.63 -0.47
CA GLY A 266 -18.60 -12.09 0.90
C GLY A 266 -17.82 -11.23 1.89
N VAL A 267 -17.97 -11.56 3.18
CA VAL A 267 -17.47 -10.79 4.32
C VAL A 267 -16.34 -11.49 5.08
N LEU A 268 -15.40 -10.69 5.59
CA LEU A 268 -14.48 -11.07 6.66
C LEU A 268 -15.23 -10.93 7.98
N VAL A 269 -15.45 -12.03 8.69
CA VAL A 269 -16.04 -12.00 10.01
C VAL A 269 -14.94 -11.99 11.04
N VAL A 270 -15.00 -11.06 12.00
CA VAL A 270 -14.09 -11.06 13.14
C VAL A 270 -14.87 -11.12 14.44
N MET A 271 -14.53 -12.10 15.26
CA MET A 271 -15.26 -12.44 16.47
C MET A 271 -14.33 -12.39 17.69
N GLY A 272 -14.71 -11.58 18.68
CA GLY A 272 -13.99 -11.40 19.94
C GLY A 272 -13.12 -10.16 20.01
N SER A 273 -12.22 -10.10 20.99
CA SER A 273 -11.51 -8.88 21.40
C SER A 273 -10.43 -8.41 20.42
N LEU A 274 -9.95 -9.33 19.58
CA LEU A 274 -8.96 -9.09 18.53
C LEU A 274 -9.51 -8.32 17.32
N GLY A 275 -10.84 -8.15 17.22
CA GLY A 275 -11.49 -7.54 16.06
C GLY A 275 -11.07 -6.11 15.77
N TYR A 276 -10.88 -5.29 16.80
CA TYR A 276 -10.63 -3.87 16.59
C TYR A 276 -9.22 -3.55 16.08
N SER A 277 -8.18 -4.29 16.52
CA SER A 277 -6.82 -4.02 16.04
C SER A 277 -6.60 -4.56 14.63
N LEU A 278 -7.11 -5.77 14.34
CA LEU A 278 -6.98 -6.38 13.03
C LEU A 278 -7.82 -5.64 11.98
N ALA A 279 -9.04 -5.19 12.32
CA ALA A 279 -9.88 -4.41 11.41
C ALA A 279 -9.27 -3.04 11.09
N GLY A 280 -8.54 -2.43 12.03
CA GLY A 280 -7.78 -1.20 11.79
C GLY A 280 -6.56 -1.40 10.91
N GLU A 281 -5.81 -2.50 11.09
CA GLU A 281 -4.61 -2.83 10.30
C GLU A 281 -4.91 -3.41 8.90
N LEU A 282 -6.06 -4.07 8.74
CA LEU A 282 -6.65 -4.46 7.45
C LEU A 282 -7.50 -3.33 6.87
N GLY A 283 -7.21 -2.08 7.27
CA GLY A 283 -8.01 -0.89 7.07
C GLY A 283 -8.71 -0.85 5.72
N MET A 284 -10.01 -0.52 5.78
CA MET A 284 -10.88 -0.25 4.63
C MET A 284 -11.35 -1.50 3.86
N MET A 285 -12.13 -2.38 4.51
CA MET A 285 -13.10 -3.17 3.77
C MET A 285 -14.51 -2.87 4.30
N ASP A 286 -15.41 -2.39 3.45
CA ASP A 286 -16.86 -2.32 3.72
C ASP A 286 -17.46 -3.72 4.04
N ASN A 287 -16.66 -4.77 3.85
CA ASN A 287 -16.99 -6.17 4.03
C ASN A 287 -16.44 -6.80 5.33
N VAL A 288 -15.98 -6.01 6.32
CA VAL A 288 -15.66 -6.56 7.67
C VAL A 288 -16.90 -6.53 8.57
N VAL A 289 -17.26 -7.68 9.14
CA VAL A 289 -18.34 -7.80 10.12
C VAL A 289 -17.74 -8.17 11.46
N LEU A 290 -17.84 -7.25 12.42
CA LEU A 290 -17.60 -7.53 13.82
C LEU A 290 -18.88 -8.12 14.41
N CYS A 291 -18.78 -9.27 15.05
CA CYS A 291 -19.94 -9.89 15.70
C CYS A 291 -19.56 -10.62 16.98
N GLU A 292 -20.52 -10.71 17.90
CA GLU A 292 -20.39 -11.55 19.08
C GLU A 292 -20.68 -13.02 18.76
N LYS A 293 -20.32 -13.92 19.69
CA LYS A 293 -20.55 -15.36 19.56
C LYS A 293 -22.01 -15.71 19.27
N GLN A 294 -22.96 -14.93 19.80
CA GLN A 294 -24.39 -15.22 19.67
C GLN A 294 -24.94 -14.84 18.28
N GLU A 295 -24.26 -13.94 17.57
CA GLU A 295 -24.71 -13.36 16.31
C GLU A 295 -24.13 -14.08 15.08
N ILE A 296 -23.09 -14.90 15.30
CA ILE A 296 -22.33 -15.55 14.23
C ILE A 296 -23.18 -16.41 13.31
N GLU A 297 -24.17 -17.14 13.85
CA GLU A 297 -25.07 -17.97 13.06
C GLU A 297 -25.95 -17.11 12.14
N HIS A 298 -26.42 -15.96 12.64
CA HIS A 298 -27.21 -15.01 11.84
C HIS A 298 -26.36 -14.40 10.72
N VAL A 299 -25.08 -14.11 10.98
CA VAL A 299 -24.14 -13.62 9.98
C VAL A 299 -23.90 -14.68 8.88
N TYR A 300 -23.71 -15.95 9.24
CA TYR A 300 -23.53 -17.03 8.28
C TYR A 300 -24.81 -17.35 7.48
N ALA A 301 -25.99 -17.07 8.04
CA ALA A 301 -27.27 -17.23 7.37
C ALA A 301 -27.57 -16.10 6.37
N GLY A 302 -27.16 -14.85 6.68
CA GLY A 302 -27.47 -13.67 5.87
C GLY A 302 -26.35 -13.20 4.95
N LYS A 303 -25.10 -13.61 5.18
CA LYS A 303 -23.92 -13.14 4.43
C LYS A 303 -23.00 -14.30 4.08
N LYS A 304 -22.43 -14.26 2.87
CA LYS A 304 -21.41 -15.23 2.46
C LYS A 304 -20.09 -14.93 3.18
N VAL A 305 -19.66 -15.77 4.10
CA VAL A 305 -18.40 -15.57 4.83
C VAL A 305 -17.23 -16.07 4.00
N ARG A 306 -16.17 -15.26 3.84
CA ARG A 306 -14.94 -15.65 3.13
C ARG A 306 -13.82 -16.09 4.07
N LEU A 307 -13.77 -15.52 5.26
CA LEU A 307 -12.80 -15.84 6.30
C LEU A 307 -13.44 -15.49 7.64
N LEU A 308 -13.26 -16.36 8.64
CA LEU A 308 -13.56 -16.05 10.02
C LEU A 308 -12.24 -15.93 10.79
N PHE A 309 -12.08 -14.82 11.49
CA PHE A 309 -10.98 -14.59 12.41
C PHE A 309 -11.52 -14.51 13.83
N SER A 310 -10.96 -15.26 14.77
CA SER A 310 -11.42 -15.24 16.16
C SER A 310 -10.31 -15.45 17.18
N ASP A 311 -10.57 -15.06 18.42
CA ASP A 311 -9.72 -15.34 19.58
C ASP A 311 -10.38 -16.28 20.60
N LEU A 312 -11.58 -16.78 20.29
CA LEU A 312 -12.34 -17.66 21.16
C LEU A 312 -11.95 -19.13 20.96
N PHE A 313 -11.90 -19.87 22.06
CA PHE A 313 -11.76 -21.33 22.02
C PHE A 313 -13.12 -21.99 22.26
N ASP A 314 -13.74 -22.48 21.18
CA ASP A 314 -14.98 -23.24 21.21
C ASP A 314 -15.04 -24.23 20.04
N PRO A 315 -14.49 -25.45 20.20
CA PRO A 315 -14.49 -26.45 19.15
C PRO A 315 -15.90 -26.79 18.62
N ALA A 316 -16.90 -26.86 19.51
CA ALA A 316 -18.28 -27.19 19.15
C ALA A 316 -18.90 -26.14 18.21
N LEU A 317 -18.67 -24.86 18.50
CA LEU A 317 -19.07 -23.75 17.64
C LEU A 317 -18.41 -23.89 16.25
N TYR A 318 -17.10 -24.11 16.19
CA TYR A 318 -16.39 -24.17 14.91
C TYR A 318 -16.78 -25.40 14.09
N GLU A 319 -17.11 -26.53 14.72
CA GLU A 319 -17.70 -27.68 14.05
C GLU A 319 -19.09 -27.37 13.46
N GLN A 320 -19.92 -26.60 14.18
CA GLN A 320 -21.21 -26.14 13.68
C GLN A 320 -21.04 -25.19 12.48
N LEU A 321 -20.18 -24.17 12.61
CA LEU A 321 -19.91 -23.21 11.53
C LEU A 321 -19.31 -23.87 10.29
N ARG A 322 -18.51 -24.93 10.48
CA ARG A 322 -17.94 -25.71 9.38
C ARG A 322 -19.01 -26.44 8.56
N LYS A 323 -20.16 -26.80 9.16
CA LYS A 323 -21.31 -27.38 8.44
C LYS A 323 -22.02 -26.32 7.59
N LEU A 324 -21.92 -25.05 7.96
CA LEU A 324 -22.58 -23.93 7.29
C LEU A 324 -21.72 -23.33 6.16
N SER A 325 -20.39 -23.26 6.34
CA SER A 325 -19.49 -22.67 5.34
C SER A 325 -18.14 -23.39 5.22
N PRO A 326 -17.58 -23.52 4.00
CA PRO A 326 -16.23 -24.00 3.77
C PRO A 326 -15.15 -22.92 4.01
N ALA A 327 -15.53 -21.69 4.40
CA ALA A 327 -14.60 -20.58 4.60
C ALA A 327 -13.48 -20.91 5.60
N PRO A 328 -12.22 -20.54 5.35
CA PRO A 328 -11.15 -20.71 6.32
C PRO A 328 -11.52 -20.07 7.67
N ILE A 329 -11.09 -20.71 8.76
CA ILE A 329 -11.21 -20.18 10.12
C ILE A 329 -9.80 -20.01 10.67
N VAL A 330 -9.48 -18.82 11.18
CA VAL A 330 -8.21 -18.52 11.82
C VAL A 330 -8.48 -18.18 13.28
N ILE A 331 -7.87 -18.93 14.19
CA ILE A 331 -8.00 -18.70 15.64
C ILE A 331 -6.66 -18.27 16.19
N VAL A 332 -6.65 -17.17 16.93
CA VAL A 332 -5.44 -16.63 17.53
C VAL A 332 -5.59 -16.48 19.03
N ARG A 333 -4.66 -17.06 19.80
CA ARG A 333 -4.68 -17.01 21.27
C ARG A 333 -3.29 -16.73 21.84
N GLU A 334 -3.23 -16.37 23.11
CA GLU A 334 -1.94 -16.17 23.81
C GLU A 334 -1.20 -17.50 24.02
N HIS A 335 -1.94 -18.56 24.31
CA HIS A 335 -1.39 -19.89 24.63
C HIS A 335 -2.25 -20.97 23.97
N TRP A 336 -1.60 -22.08 23.62
CA TRP A 336 -2.24 -23.28 23.08
C TRP A 336 -1.74 -24.50 23.84
N THR A 337 -2.65 -25.38 24.26
CA THR A 337 -2.27 -26.69 24.79
C THR A 337 -2.30 -27.76 23.70
N ARG A 338 -1.63 -28.89 23.94
CA ARG A 338 -1.68 -30.05 23.04
C ARG A 338 -3.11 -30.55 22.82
N GLU A 339 -3.89 -30.66 23.89
CA GLU A 339 -5.28 -31.12 23.85
C GLU A 339 -6.16 -30.19 23.00
N GLU A 340 -6.02 -28.87 23.16
CA GLU A 340 -6.75 -27.88 22.36
C GLU A 340 -6.39 -27.97 20.87
N ALA A 341 -5.10 -28.13 20.56
CA ALA A 341 -4.65 -28.28 19.18
C ALA A 341 -5.13 -29.59 18.54
N GLU A 342 -5.21 -30.69 19.29
CA GLU A 342 -5.75 -31.97 18.82
C GLU A 342 -7.24 -31.88 18.52
N GLN A 343 -8.04 -31.26 19.42
CA GLN A 343 -9.47 -31.03 19.17
C GLN A 343 -9.71 -30.21 17.91
N LEU A 344 -8.96 -29.12 17.72
CA LEU A 344 -9.10 -28.25 16.55
C LEU A 344 -8.50 -28.86 15.27
N SER A 345 -7.64 -29.88 15.36
CA SER A 345 -7.08 -30.57 14.21
C SER A 345 -8.12 -31.37 13.43
N LEU A 346 -9.22 -31.77 14.09
CA LEU A 346 -10.33 -32.48 13.47
C LEU A 346 -11.18 -31.57 12.57
N ILE A 347 -11.11 -30.26 12.77
CA ILE A 347 -11.91 -29.29 12.03
C ILE A 347 -11.16 -28.89 10.74
N PRO A 348 -11.70 -29.19 9.55
CA PRO A 348 -11.06 -28.82 8.29
C PRO A 348 -10.89 -27.31 8.15
N ARG A 349 -9.86 -26.91 7.41
CA ARG A 349 -9.62 -25.50 7.02
C ARG A 349 -9.57 -24.53 8.21
N LEU A 350 -9.17 -25.03 9.37
CA LEU A 350 -8.96 -24.25 10.58
C LEU A 350 -7.47 -24.10 10.83
N ILE A 351 -7.01 -22.86 11.01
CA ILE A 351 -5.64 -22.49 11.30
C ILE A 351 -5.60 -21.94 12.72
N ILE A 352 -4.58 -22.30 13.51
CA ILE A 352 -4.33 -21.68 14.81
C ILE A 352 -3.03 -20.88 14.75
N ALA A 353 -2.91 -19.84 15.56
CA ALA A 353 -1.66 -19.12 15.76
C ALA A 353 -1.61 -18.48 17.16
N HIS A 354 -0.41 -18.05 17.58
CA HIS A 354 -0.21 -17.26 18.79
C HIS A 354 -0.46 -15.77 18.49
N ARG A 355 -0.95 -15.00 19.48
CA ARG A 355 -1.23 -13.55 19.31
C ARG A 355 -0.02 -12.75 18.81
N CYS A 356 1.18 -13.18 19.16
CA CYS A 356 2.43 -12.53 18.77
C CYS A 356 2.65 -12.39 17.26
N VAL A 357 1.95 -13.17 16.41
CA VAL A 357 2.09 -13.07 14.95
C VAL A 357 1.08 -12.14 14.29
N VAL A 358 0.05 -11.65 14.99
CA VAL A 358 -0.97 -10.78 14.39
C VAL A 358 -0.36 -9.49 13.84
N GLU A 359 0.58 -8.90 14.58
CA GLU A 359 1.32 -7.69 14.20
C GLU A 359 2.34 -7.95 13.05
N SER A 360 2.46 -9.19 12.57
CA SER A 360 3.42 -9.57 11.53
C SER A 360 2.86 -9.26 10.15
N SER A 361 3.60 -8.50 9.36
CA SER A 361 3.29 -8.26 7.93
C SER A 361 3.13 -9.56 7.13
N GLU A 362 3.96 -10.55 7.42
CA GLU A 362 3.97 -11.87 6.77
C GLU A 362 2.72 -12.69 7.14
N PHE A 363 2.22 -12.53 8.37
CA PHE A 363 0.97 -13.15 8.78
C PHE A 363 -0.22 -12.40 8.19
N LEU A 364 -0.21 -11.07 8.18
CA LEU A 364 -1.24 -10.26 7.49
C LEU A 364 -1.28 -10.59 5.99
N ALA A 365 -0.13 -10.76 5.34
CA ALA A 365 -0.03 -11.26 3.97
C ALA A 365 -0.74 -12.60 3.79
N ARG A 366 -0.53 -13.50 4.76
CA ARG A 366 -1.16 -14.81 4.78
C ARG A 366 -2.68 -14.68 4.94
N ILE A 367 -3.17 -13.79 5.79
CA ILE A 367 -4.59 -13.49 5.95
C ILE A 367 -5.20 -12.95 4.65
N VAL A 368 -4.53 -12.03 3.96
CA VAL A 368 -4.97 -11.51 2.65
C VAL A 368 -5.03 -12.64 1.61
N THR A 369 -4.01 -13.51 1.58
CA THR A 369 -3.99 -14.69 0.68
C THR A 369 -5.15 -15.66 0.97
N LEU A 370 -5.50 -15.83 2.25
CA LEU A 370 -6.65 -16.64 2.66
C LEU A 370 -7.98 -16.02 2.23
N LEU A 371 -8.10 -14.69 2.28
CA LEU A 371 -9.28 -13.97 1.80
C LEU A 371 -9.48 -14.14 0.30
N THR A 372 -8.40 -14.11 -0.49
CA THR A 372 -8.47 -14.14 -1.96
C THR A 372 -8.57 -15.55 -2.52
N HIS A 373 -7.64 -16.44 -2.15
CA HIS A 373 -7.53 -17.78 -2.74
C HIS A 373 -8.15 -18.88 -1.87
N GLN A 374 -8.44 -18.60 -0.59
CA GLN A 374 -8.92 -19.56 0.41
C GLN A 374 -8.09 -20.85 0.51
N GLU A 375 -6.82 -20.83 0.07
CA GLU A 375 -5.94 -21.98 0.11
C GLU A 375 -5.52 -22.29 1.54
N VAL A 376 -5.99 -23.42 2.06
CA VAL A 376 -5.58 -23.96 3.37
C VAL A 376 -4.96 -25.33 3.14
N LEU A 377 -4.01 -25.70 4.00
CA LEU A 377 -3.44 -27.04 3.96
C LEU A 377 -4.52 -28.12 4.20
N PRO A 378 -4.33 -29.32 3.64
CA PRO A 378 -5.15 -30.47 4.00
C PRO A 378 -5.15 -30.71 5.52
N PRO A 379 -6.26 -31.19 6.12
CA PRO A 379 -6.41 -31.30 7.57
C PRO A 379 -5.25 -32.03 8.27
N LEU A 380 -4.82 -33.17 7.72
CA LEU A 380 -3.71 -33.96 8.27
C LEU A 380 -2.39 -33.19 8.27
N THR A 381 -2.10 -32.47 7.18
CA THR A 381 -0.89 -31.64 7.09
C THR A 381 -0.98 -30.44 8.03
N GLY A 382 -2.16 -29.82 8.15
CA GLY A 382 -2.37 -28.71 9.06
C GLY A 382 -2.28 -29.11 10.53
N ALA A 383 -2.65 -30.35 10.88
CA ALA A 383 -2.46 -30.88 12.23
C ALA A 383 -0.97 -30.92 12.63
N LEU A 384 -0.06 -31.18 11.68
CA LEU A 384 1.38 -31.14 11.94
C LEU A 384 1.86 -29.73 12.29
N VAL A 385 1.35 -28.71 11.58
CA VAL A 385 1.66 -27.31 11.88
C VAL A 385 1.09 -26.88 13.22
N LYS A 386 -0.15 -27.28 13.56
CA LYS A 386 -0.75 -27.01 14.88
C LYS A 386 0.11 -27.60 16.01
N ARG A 387 0.54 -28.85 15.86
CA ARG A 387 1.46 -29.50 16.83
C ARG A 387 2.80 -28.76 16.92
N ALA A 388 3.35 -28.31 15.80
CA ALA A 388 4.57 -27.53 15.79
C ALA A 388 4.39 -26.17 16.50
N ILE A 389 3.25 -25.51 16.32
CA ILE A 389 2.91 -24.26 17.02
C ILE A 389 2.87 -24.46 18.53
N VAL A 390 2.20 -25.52 19.00
CA VAL A 390 2.16 -25.88 20.43
C VAL A 390 3.57 -26.13 20.96
N TYR A 391 4.35 -26.96 20.26
CA TYR A 391 5.73 -27.27 20.65
C TYR A 391 6.61 -26.01 20.75
N LEU A 392 6.51 -25.11 19.77
CA LEU A 392 7.25 -23.84 19.79
C LEU A 392 6.83 -22.94 20.95
N GLY A 393 5.55 -22.97 21.34
CA GLY A 393 5.05 -22.24 22.51
C GLY A 393 5.58 -22.81 23.83
N GLU A 394 5.42 -24.13 24.03
CA GLU A 394 5.81 -24.85 25.25
C GLU A 394 7.32 -24.79 25.51
N HIS A 395 8.12 -24.84 24.45
CA HIS A 395 9.58 -24.87 24.54
C HIS A 395 10.24 -23.50 24.27
N ALA A 396 9.46 -22.41 24.18
CA ALA A 396 9.96 -21.12 23.72
C ALA A 396 11.18 -20.61 24.49
N THR A 397 11.22 -20.82 25.81
CA THR A 397 12.30 -20.35 26.70
C THR A 397 13.52 -21.27 26.71
N ASN A 398 13.43 -22.45 26.11
CA ASN A 398 14.50 -23.43 26.07
C ASN A 398 15.25 -23.40 24.73
N PRO A 399 16.50 -23.91 24.66
CA PRO A 399 17.17 -24.15 23.39
C PRO A 399 16.41 -25.21 22.59
N ILE A 400 16.04 -24.88 21.35
CA ILE A 400 15.37 -25.79 20.42
C ILE A 400 16.26 -25.90 19.17
N SER A 401 16.37 -27.10 18.61
CA SER A 401 16.98 -27.35 17.30
C SER A 401 15.92 -27.68 16.24
N ARG A 402 16.29 -27.57 14.96
CA ARG A 402 15.39 -27.90 13.84
C ARG A 402 14.97 -29.36 13.88
N TRP A 403 15.93 -30.23 14.13
CA TRP A 403 15.73 -31.66 14.27
C TRP A 403 14.71 -31.98 15.37
N GLN A 404 14.83 -31.40 16.57
CA GLN A 404 13.88 -31.63 17.68
C GLN A 404 12.45 -31.23 17.32
N LEU A 405 12.27 -30.08 16.66
CA LEU A 405 10.94 -29.62 16.24
C LEU A 405 10.33 -30.56 15.19
N ALA A 406 11.15 -31.01 14.22
CA ALA A 406 10.72 -31.90 13.15
C ALA A 406 10.41 -33.32 13.68
N GLU A 407 11.20 -33.81 14.62
CA GLU A 407 10.99 -35.07 15.34
C GLU A 407 9.70 -35.02 16.17
N ALA A 408 9.42 -33.92 16.88
CA ALA A 408 8.22 -33.75 17.69
C ALA A 408 6.90 -33.88 16.88
N VAL A 409 6.98 -33.65 15.57
CA VAL A 409 5.85 -33.79 14.63
C VAL A 409 6.05 -34.89 13.59
N ASN A 410 7.07 -35.74 13.74
CA ASN A 410 7.38 -36.90 12.90
C ASN A 410 7.54 -36.61 11.40
N VAL A 411 8.28 -35.55 11.04
CA VAL A 411 8.56 -35.20 9.63
C VAL A 411 10.00 -34.74 9.44
N SER A 412 10.43 -34.53 8.19
CA SER A 412 11.72 -33.90 7.91
C SER A 412 11.69 -32.38 8.16
N GLU A 413 12.85 -31.79 8.48
CA GLU A 413 13.00 -30.35 8.74
C GLU A 413 12.55 -29.48 7.56
N ASP A 414 12.92 -29.87 6.34
CA ASP A 414 12.58 -29.16 5.11
C ASP A 414 11.08 -29.22 4.84
N TYR A 415 10.47 -30.40 5.04
CA TYR A 415 9.04 -30.57 4.86
C TYR A 415 8.28 -29.72 5.88
N LEU A 416 8.68 -29.74 7.15
CA LEU A 416 8.06 -28.93 8.19
C LEU A 416 8.16 -27.44 7.88
N THR A 417 9.34 -26.96 7.50
CA THR A 417 9.57 -25.56 7.16
C THR A 417 8.67 -25.11 6.01
N ARG A 418 8.52 -25.96 4.99
CA ARG A 418 7.66 -25.69 3.83
C ARG A 418 6.18 -25.62 4.21
N ILE A 419 5.66 -26.61 4.95
CA ILE A 419 4.24 -26.63 5.33
C ILE A 419 3.91 -25.52 6.34
N PHE A 420 4.80 -25.23 7.28
CA PHE A 420 4.61 -24.17 8.26
C PHE A 420 4.54 -22.79 7.58
N ARG A 421 5.46 -22.52 6.64
CA ARG A 421 5.40 -21.30 5.81
C ARG A 421 4.12 -21.23 4.99
N LYS A 422 3.69 -22.34 4.39
CA LYS A 422 2.46 -22.37 3.59
C LYS A 422 1.22 -22.09 4.43
N GLU A 423 1.16 -22.56 5.68
CA GLU A 423 -0.02 -22.34 6.53
C GLU A 423 -0.02 -20.98 7.23
N ILE A 424 1.12 -20.55 7.77
CA ILE A 424 1.24 -19.37 8.65
C ILE A 424 1.85 -18.15 7.95
N GLY A 425 2.57 -18.33 6.84
CA GLY A 425 3.31 -17.25 6.15
C GLY A 425 4.69 -16.96 6.75
N LEU A 426 5.06 -17.62 7.86
CA LEU A 426 6.32 -17.43 8.59
C LEU A 426 7.17 -18.70 8.59
N SER A 427 8.49 -18.57 8.76
CA SER A 427 9.31 -19.74 9.12
C SER A 427 9.10 -20.12 10.58
N PRO A 428 9.31 -21.40 10.98
CA PRO A 428 9.23 -21.81 12.38
C PRO A 428 10.14 -21.00 13.32
N TRP A 429 11.32 -20.57 12.84
CA TRP A 429 12.26 -19.78 13.64
C TRP A 429 11.86 -18.32 13.77
N ASP A 430 11.32 -17.72 12.70
CA ASP A 430 10.77 -16.37 12.78
C ASP A 430 9.57 -16.34 13.73
N TYR A 431 8.73 -17.38 13.67
CA TYR A 431 7.61 -17.58 14.58
C TYR A 431 8.08 -17.70 16.04
N LEU A 432 9.04 -18.58 16.32
CA LEU A 432 9.64 -18.74 17.65
C LEU A 432 10.21 -17.43 18.17
N ASN A 433 11.01 -16.74 17.37
CA ASN A 433 11.62 -15.48 17.76
C ASN A 433 10.56 -14.42 18.10
N ARG A 434 9.49 -14.31 17.30
CA ARG A 434 8.37 -13.40 17.62
C ARG A 434 7.69 -13.77 18.94
N HIS A 435 7.49 -15.07 19.19
CA HIS A 435 6.97 -15.54 20.47
C HIS A 435 7.89 -15.17 21.65
N ARG A 436 9.20 -15.38 21.52
CA ARG A 436 10.19 -14.98 22.53
C ARG A 436 10.22 -13.47 22.77
N ILE A 437 10.13 -12.66 21.71
CA ILE A 437 10.05 -11.20 21.83
C ILE A 437 8.74 -10.75 22.50
N HIS A 438 7.64 -11.44 22.25
CA HIS A 438 6.38 -11.19 22.94
C HIS A 438 6.51 -11.45 24.45
N LEU A 439 7.06 -12.60 24.84
CA LEU A 439 7.37 -12.91 26.25
C LEU A 439 8.32 -11.87 26.86
N ALA A 440 9.37 -11.48 26.13
CA ALA A 440 10.30 -10.44 26.56
C ALA A 440 9.62 -9.09 26.76
N THR A 441 8.70 -8.72 25.87
CA THR A 441 7.92 -7.48 25.98
C THR A 441 7.08 -7.47 27.26
N ASN A 442 6.46 -8.60 27.61
CA ASN A 442 5.69 -8.72 28.84
C ASN A 442 6.59 -8.62 30.08
N LEU A 443 7.74 -9.31 30.09
CA LEU A 443 8.71 -9.22 31.18
C LEU A 443 9.28 -7.80 31.34
N LEU A 444 9.56 -7.11 30.24
CA LEU A 444 10.08 -5.73 30.28
C LEU A 444 9.08 -4.74 30.89
N LYS A 445 7.78 -4.99 30.74
CA LYS A 445 6.71 -4.17 31.32
C LYS A 445 6.42 -4.50 32.78
N GLN A 446 6.64 -5.75 33.17
CA GLN A 446 6.24 -6.27 34.48
C GLN A 446 7.38 -6.38 35.50
N SER A 447 8.64 -6.21 35.07
CA SER A 447 9.81 -6.44 35.92
C SER A 447 10.91 -5.40 35.74
N THR A 448 11.80 -5.35 36.73
CA THR A 448 13.01 -4.51 36.74
C THR A 448 14.26 -5.24 36.25
N LEU A 449 14.10 -6.45 35.70
CA LEU A 449 15.19 -7.29 35.22
C LEU A 449 16.07 -6.53 34.22
N THR A 450 17.35 -6.82 34.20
CA THR A 450 18.27 -6.28 33.19
C THR A 450 17.92 -6.84 31.80
N ILE A 451 18.35 -6.14 30.74
CA ILE A 451 18.11 -6.61 29.36
C ILE A 451 18.74 -7.98 29.11
N ASN A 452 19.88 -8.28 29.75
CA ASN A 452 20.53 -9.57 29.67
C ASN A 452 19.68 -10.68 30.33
N GLU A 453 19.18 -10.44 31.54
CA GLU A 453 18.32 -11.40 32.24
C GLU A 453 17.02 -11.68 31.46
N VAL A 454 16.39 -10.64 30.89
CA VAL A 454 15.20 -10.82 30.04
C VAL A 454 15.53 -11.65 28.80
N ALA A 455 16.66 -11.38 28.14
CA ALA A 455 17.09 -12.16 26.97
C ALA A 455 17.27 -13.64 27.33
N SER A 456 17.98 -13.91 28.44
CA SER A 456 18.24 -15.27 28.93
C SER A 456 16.94 -16.01 29.30
N GLN A 457 16.04 -15.37 30.07
CA GLN A 457 14.77 -15.98 30.47
C GLN A 457 13.80 -16.24 29.31
N THR A 458 13.98 -15.57 28.18
CA THR A 458 13.13 -15.72 26.99
C THR A 458 13.76 -16.62 25.93
N GLY A 459 14.85 -17.32 26.26
CA GLY A 459 15.48 -18.32 25.40
C GLY A 459 16.50 -17.76 24.40
N PHE A 460 16.95 -16.51 24.56
CA PHE A 460 18.07 -15.97 23.80
C PHE A 460 19.39 -16.19 24.55
N GLN A 461 20.37 -16.79 23.86
CA GLN A 461 21.71 -17.03 24.42
C GLN A 461 22.62 -15.80 24.40
N ASP A 462 22.35 -14.86 23.47
CA ASP A 462 23.17 -13.69 23.26
C ASP A 462 22.31 -12.41 23.32
N GLN A 463 22.71 -11.48 24.20
CA GLN A 463 22.03 -10.20 24.38
C GLN A 463 22.09 -9.34 23.11
N ALA A 464 23.20 -9.38 22.37
CA ALA A 464 23.33 -8.57 21.15
C ALA A 464 22.39 -9.07 20.05
N TYR A 465 22.25 -10.38 19.88
CA TYR A 465 21.27 -11.02 19.01
C TYR A 465 19.84 -10.71 19.46
N PHE A 466 19.54 -10.84 20.75
CA PHE A 466 18.24 -10.44 21.30
C PHE A 466 17.87 -9.00 20.92
N CYS A 467 18.76 -8.03 21.18
CA CYS A 467 18.50 -6.63 20.85
C CYS A 467 18.24 -6.41 19.35
N ARG A 468 18.99 -7.10 18.48
CA ARG A 468 18.77 -7.05 17.02
C ARG A 468 17.40 -7.60 16.62
N VAL A 469 17.03 -8.77 17.13
CA VAL A 469 15.74 -9.42 16.86
C VAL A 469 14.59 -8.59 17.43
N PHE A 470 14.73 -8.08 18.66
CA PHE A 470 13.73 -7.24 19.31
C PHE A 470 13.45 -5.99 18.46
N ARG A 471 14.50 -5.29 18.01
CA ARG A 471 14.35 -4.11 17.15
C ARG A 471 13.73 -4.46 15.79
N LYS A 472 14.07 -5.61 15.22
CA LYS A 472 13.46 -6.11 13.98
C LYS A 472 11.96 -6.35 14.13
N VAL A 473 11.54 -6.94 15.26
CA VAL A 473 10.15 -7.34 15.50
C VAL A 473 9.28 -6.16 15.98
N LYS A 474 9.77 -5.34 16.93
CA LYS A 474 9.01 -4.24 17.54
C LYS A 474 9.30 -2.85 16.95
N GLY A 475 10.26 -2.72 16.03
CA GLY A 475 10.67 -1.45 15.44
C GLY A 475 11.48 -0.52 16.36
N MET A 476 11.63 -0.87 17.64
CA MET A 476 12.32 -0.07 18.65
C MET A 476 13.18 -0.92 19.59
N ALA A 477 14.09 -0.28 20.33
CA ALA A 477 14.97 -0.97 21.26
C ALA A 477 14.23 -1.43 22.54
N PRO A 478 14.65 -2.53 23.18
CA PRO A 478 14.06 -3.03 24.44
C PRO A 478 13.97 -1.97 25.55
N THR A 479 15.00 -1.11 25.66
CA THR A 479 15.06 -0.03 26.65
C THR A 479 13.98 1.03 26.44
N LYS A 480 13.62 1.33 25.19
CA LYS A 480 12.55 2.28 24.88
C LYS A 480 11.18 1.74 25.27
N VAL A 481 10.93 0.44 25.04
CA VAL A 481 9.67 -0.21 25.44
C VAL A 481 9.46 -0.16 26.95
N ARG A 482 10.53 -0.28 27.75
CA ARG A 482 10.45 -0.13 29.20
C ARG A 482 10.02 1.29 29.61
N MET A 483 10.59 2.31 28.97
CA MET A 483 10.33 3.73 29.27
C MET A 483 8.98 4.25 28.75
N SER A 484 8.36 3.55 27.79
CA SER A 484 7.04 3.92 27.24
C SER A 484 5.85 3.50 28.11
N THR A 485 6.12 2.90 29.27
CA THR A 485 5.08 2.53 30.25
C THR A 485 4.93 3.71 31.21
N PRO A 486 3.75 4.37 31.29
CA PRO A 486 3.53 5.48 32.23
C PRO A 486 3.62 5.04 33.69
#